data_AF-A0A0C2ZRN2-F1
#
_entry.id   AF-A0A0C2ZRN2-F1
#
_cell.length_a   1.000
_cell.length_b   1.000
_cell.length_c   1.000
_cell.angle_alpha   90.00
_cell.angle_beta   90.00
_cell.angle_gamma   90.00
#
_symmetry.space_group_name_H-M   'P 1'
#
loop_
_entity.id
_entity.type
_entity.pdbx_description
1 polymer ?
#
loop_
_entity_poly.entity_id
_entity_poly.type
_entity_poly.pdbx_seq_one_letter_code
_entity_poly.pdbx_strand_id
1 'polypeptide(L)'
;QIIDIPVGPGLLGCVVDALGDLINTKGPIATNQFSNLWAIIHPPLSTEQVNQPVMTGLKPIDVMVPIGCGQSELIIGDHQTGRTVVAIDTILNQKCWNNGKDDEKKLYCVYVAVGQKCFTEAQLKVCRATVIYST
;
A
#
# COMPACT_ATOMS: atom_id res chain seq x y z
N GLN A 1 13.00 23.70 -8.28
CA GLN A 1 13.62 22.68 -7.41
C GLN A 1 12.81 21.41 -7.60
N ILE A 2 13.45 20.31 -7.99
CA ILE A 2 12.77 19.02 -8.18
C ILE A 2 12.57 18.40 -6.80
N ILE A 3 11.38 17.88 -6.52
CA ILE A 3 11.06 17.26 -5.23
C ILE A 3 11.32 15.76 -5.36
N ASP A 4 12.26 15.28 -4.55
CA ASP A 4 12.69 13.88 -4.51
C ASP A 4 12.27 13.26 -3.17
N ILE A 5 11.83 12.00 -3.21
CA ILE A 5 11.33 11.27 -2.05
C ILE A 5 12.15 9.99 -1.89
N PRO A 6 12.52 9.60 -0.66
CA PRO A 6 13.18 8.32 -0.41
C PRO A 6 12.31 7.15 -0.87
N VAL A 7 12.92 6.15 -1.50
CA VAL A 7 12.27 4.90 -1.92
C VAL A 7 13.14 3.70 -1.54
N GLY A 8 12.51 2.53 -1.40
CA GLY A 8 13.20 1.26 -1.21
C GLY A 8 12.69 0.43 -0.04
N PRO A 9 13.28 -0.75 0.19
CA PRO A 9 12.82 -1.70 1.20
C PRO A 9 12.96 -1.20 2.64
N GLY A 10 13.78 -0.18 2.89
CA GLY A 10 13.91 0.46 4.21
C GLY A 10 12.64 1.21 4.66
N LEU A 11 11.66 1.40 3.77
CA LEU A 11 10.35 1.98 4.10
C LEU A 11 9.36 0.94 4.64
N LEU A 12 9.67 -0.36 4.54
CA LEU A 12 8.75 -1.41 4.99
C LEU A 12 8.52 -1.28 6.52
N GLY A 13 7.25 -1.19 6.92
CA GLY A 13 6.84 -1.03 8.33
C GLY A 13 7.06 0.37 8.93
N CYS A 14 7.50 1.34 8.12
CA CYS A 14 7.62 2.74 8.49
C CYS A 14 6.33 3.51 8.17
N VAL A 15 6.07 4.59 8.90
CA VAL A 15 5.02 5.55 8.55
C VAL A 15 5.70 6.88 8.22
N VAL A 16 5.39 7.40 7.05
CA VAL A 16 6.02 8.58 6.46
C VAL A 16 4.98 9.65 6.11
N ASP A 17 5.42 10.90 6.04
CA ASP A 17 4.64 12.00 5.45
C ASP A 17 4.67 11.92 3.91
N ALA A 18 3.88 12.76 3.26
CA ALA A 18 3.89 12.99 1.82
C ALA A 18 5.26 13.44 1.25
N LEU A 19 6.16 13.98 2.07
CA LEU A 19 7.53 14.33 1.68
C LEU A 19 8.54 13.19 1.90
N GLY A 20 8.10 12.07 2.49
CA GLY A 20 8.96 10.92 2.81
C GLY A 20 9.66 11.03 4.17
N ASP A 21 9.37 12.06 4.95
CA ASP A 21 9.88 12.20 6.32
C ASP A 21 9.21 11.20 7.26
N LEU A 22 10.00 10.57 8.13
CA LEU A 22 9.51 9.55 9.05
C LEU A 22 8.78 10.19 10.24
N ILE A 23 7.57 9.71 10.54
CA ILE A 23 6.75 10.23 11.64
C ILE A 23 6.73 9.30 12.86
N ASN A 24 7.16 8.05 12.68
CA ASN A 24 7.30 7.09 13.77
C ASN A 24 8.59 7.29 14.59
N THR A 25 8.70 6.65 15.75
CA THR A 25 9.92 6.67 16.58
C THR A 25 10.92 5.55 16.25
N LYS A 26 10.75 4.86 15.11
CA LYS A 26 11.50 3.64 14.75
C LYS A 26 12.93 3.86 14.20
N GLY A 27 13.51 5.03 14.42
CA GLY A 27 14.85 5.37 13.92
C GLY A 27 14.85 5.83 12.45
N PRO A 28 16.00 6.26 11.90
CA PRO A 28 16.09 6.83 10.56
C PRO A 28 15.82 5.78 9.47
N ILE A 29 15.26 6.23 8.34
CA ILE A 29 15.02 5.38 7.16
C ILE A 29 16.37 5.02 6.54
N ALA A 30 16.71 3.73 6.50
CA ALA A 30 17.90 3.23 5.82
C ALA A 30 17.61 3.07 4.31
N THR A 31 17.57 4.17 3.56
CA THR A 31 17.39 4.17 2.10
C THR A 31 18.44 5.04 1.41
N ASN A 32 19.12 4.48 0.41
CA ASN A 32 20.09 5.21 -0.44
C ASN A 32 19.50 5.57 -1.81
N GLN A 33 18.21 5.33 -2.04
CA GLN A 33 17.53 5.56 -3.31
C GLN A 33 16.48 6.65 -3.15
N PHE A 34 16.44 7.56 -4.11
CA PHE A 34 15.48 8.65 -4.19
C PHE A 34 14.81 8.60 -5.56
N SER A 35 13.51 8.90 -5.59
CA SER A 35 12.73 8.98 -6.81
C SER A 35 12.05 10.34 -6.92
N ASN A 36 12.01 10.88 -8.14
CA ASN A 36 11.40 12.18 -8.42
C ASN A 36 9.87 12.02 -8.41
N LEU A 37 9.17 12.89 -7.69
CA LEU A 37 7.70 12.82 -7.59
C LEU A 37 7.00 13.08 -8.93
N TRP A 38 7.62 13.87 -9.81
CA TRP A 38 7.10 14.19 -11.14
C TRP A 38 7.75 13.40 -12.28
N ALA A 39 8.36 12.24 -11.97
CA ALA A 39 8.89 11.37 -13.01
C ALA A 39 7.77 10.98 -14.00
N ILE A 40 7.91 11.38 -15.26
CA ILE A 40 7.00 10.95 -16.32
C ILE A 40 7.33 9.50 -16.65
N ILE A 41 6.45 8.58 -16.27
CA ILE A 41 6.57 7.17 -16.63
C ILE A 41 5.95 6.99 -18.02
N HIS A 42 6.74 6.52 -18.98
CA HIS A 42 6.22 6.13 -20.29
C HIS A 42 5.41 4.84 -20.14
N PRO A 43 4.20 4.75 -20.73
CA PRO A 43 3.44 3.51 -20.71
C PRO A 43 4.25 2.40 -21.39
N PRO A 44 4.24 1.17 -20.84
CA PRO A 44 4.98 0.07 -21.43
C PRO A 44 4.47 -0.22 -22.85
N LEU A 45 5.38 -0.54 -23.77
CA LEU A 45 5.06 -0.84 -25.17
C LEU A 45 4.15 -2.07 -25.32
N SER A 46 4.14 -2.95 -24.32
CA SER A 46 3.26 -4.12 -24.21
C SER A 46 2.86 -4.33 -22.75
N THR A 47 1.57 -4.35 -22.46
CA THR A 47 1.04 -4.77 -21.16
C THR A 47 0.82 -6.28 -21.16
N GLU A 48 1.40 -6.99 -20.21
CA GLU A 48 1.05 -8.39 -19.97
C GLU A 48 -0.38 -8.51 -19.45
N GLN A 49 -1.07 -9.61 -19.78
CA GLN A 49 -2.39 -9.88 -19.24
C GLN A 49 -2.29 -10.17 -17.74
N VAL A 50 -3.26 -9.63 -17.00
CA VAL A 50 -3.40 -9.87 -15.57
C VAL A 50 -3.78 -11.34 -15.35
N ASN A 51 -2.78 -12.16 -15.02
CA ASN A 51 -2.92 -13.61 -14.90
C ASN A 51 -2.76 -14.14 -13.46
N GLN A 52 -2.35 -13.30 -12.52
CA GLN A 52 -2.14 -13.67 -11.13
C GLN A 52 -3.25 -13.08 -10.25
N PRO A 53 -4.00 -13.89 -9.47
CA PRO A 53 -5.05 -13.38 -8.61
C PRO A 53 -4.47 -12.75 -7.33
N VAL A 54 -5.09 -11.67 -6.87
CA VAL A 54 -4.85 -11.07 -5.55
C VAL A 54 -6.04 -11.44 -4.67
N MET A 55 -5.75 -12.21 -3.62
CA MET A 55 -6.78 -12.77 -2.75
C MET A 55 -7.06 -11.80 -1.61
N THR A 56 -8.29 -11.30 -1.52
CA THR A 56 -8.69 -10.34 -0.49
C THR A 56 -8.97 -11.01 0.85
N GLY A 57 -9.35 -12.29 0.84
CA GLY A 57 -9.76 -13.03 2.04
C GLY A 57 -11.24 -12.80 2.38
N LEU A 58 -11.91 -11.93 1.61
CA LEU A 58 -13.33 -11.69 1.69
C LEU A 58 -14.04 -12.54 0.64
N LYS A 59 -14.64 -13.63 1.11
CA LYS A 59 -15.44 -14.56 0.29
C LYS A 59 -16.35 -13.88 -0.75
N PRO A 60 -17.15 -12.84 -0.42
CA PRO A 60 -18.02 -12.21 -1.41
C PRO A 60 -17.23 -11.56 -2.55
N ILE A 61 -16.07 -10.96 -2.26
CA ILE A 61 -15.23 -10.30 -3.28
C ILE A 61 -14.49 -11.36 -4.09
N ASP A 62 -13.81 -12.30 -3.43
CA ASP A 62 -13.00 -13.32 -4.10
C ASP A 62 -13.83 -14.23 -5.04
N VAL A 63 -15.12 -14.39 -4.77
CA VAL A 63 -16.04 -15.19 -5.60
C VAL A 63 -16.74 -14.36 -6.68
N MET A 64 -17.27 -13.19 -6.34
CA MET A 64 -18.10 -12.41 -7.28
C MET A 64 -17.28 -11.47 -8.17
N VAL A 65 -16.23 -10.88 -7.61
CA VAL A 65 -15.40 -9.85 -8.26
C VAL A 65 -13.93 -10.16 -7.97
N PRO A 66 -13.35 -11.20 -8.58
CA PRO A 66 -11.96 -11.54 -8.38
C PRO A 66 -11.05 -10.42 -8.88
N ILE A 67 -10.07 -10.04 -8.06
CA ILE A 67 -9.10 -8.99 -8.37
C ILE A 67 -7.80 -9.63 -8.81
N GLY A 68 -7.19 -9.13 -9.89
CA GLY A 68 -5.88 -9.57 -10.35
C GLY A 68 -4.73 -8.61 -10.06
N CYS A 69 -3.50 -9.12 -10.07
CA CYS A 69 -2.28 -8.34 -9.86
C CYS A 69 -2.03 -7.42 -11.05
N GLY A 70 -1.94 -6.11 -10.80
CA GLY A 70 -1.85 -5.09 -11.86
C GLY A 70 -3.21 -4.55 -12.34
N GLN A 71 -4.32 -5.02 -11.75
CA GLN A 71 -5.65 -4.43 -11.97
C GLN A 71 -5.91 -3.28 -10.99
N SER A 72 -6.66 -2.27 -11.45
CA SER A 72 -7.18 -1.19 -10.61
C SER A 72 -8.65 -1.46 -10.28
N GLU A 73 -8.97 -1.64 -8.99
CA GLU A 73 -10.32 -1.91 -8.51
C GLU A 73 -10.86 -0.73 -7.69
N LEU A 74 -12.12 -0.33 -7.94
CA LEU A 74 -12.76 0.81 -7.26
C LEU A 74 -13.64 0.33 -6.10
N ILE A 75 -13.31 0.76 -4.88
CA ILE A 75 -14.17 0.57 -3.71
C ILE A 75 -15.01 1.83 -3.48
N ILE A 76 -16.30 1.77 -3.84
CA ILE A 76 -17.25 2.89 -3.69
C ILE A 76 -18.37 2.55 -2.69
N GLY A 77 -18.88 3.57 -2.00
CA GLY A 77 -19.96 3.42 -1.02
C GLY A 77 -20.12 4.67 -0.16
N ASP A 78 -21.20 4.71 0.61
CA ASP A 78 -21.53 5.84 1.49
C ASP A 78 -20.60 5.95 2.70
N HIS A 79 -20.83 6.95 3.55
CA HIS A 79 -20.15 7.05 4.84
C HIS A 79 -20.40 5.79 5.69
N GLN A 80 -19.39 5.31 6.41
CA GLN A 80 -19.47 4.14 7.32
C GLN A 80 -19.86 2.79 6.69
N THR A 81 -19.79 2.64 5.37
CA THR A 81 -20.08 1.37 4.67
C THR A 81 -18.94 0.34 4.72
N GLY A 82 -17.92 0.54 5.56
CA GLY A 82 -16.83 -0.42 5.72
C GLY A 82 -15.77 -0.40 4.61
N ARG A 83 -15.73 0.62 3.74
CA ARG A 83 -14.72 0.76 2.67
C ARG A 83 -13.27 0.61 3.17
N THR A 84 -12.95 1.26 4.28
CA THR A 84 -11.62 1.17 4.90
C THR A 84 -11.35 -0.22 5.47
N VAL A 85 -12.37 -0.89 6.01
CA VAL A 85 -12.25 -2.24 6.58
C VAL A 85 -11.89 -3.23 5.48
N VAL A 86 -12.57 -3.16 4.32
CA VAL A 86 -12.25 -4.00 3.16
C VAL A 86 -10.78 -3.85 2.74
N ALA A 87 -10.30 -2.61 2.65
CA ALA A 87 -8.91 -2.35 2.27
C ALA A 87 -7.90 -2.88 3.32
N ILE A 88 -8.18 -2.67 4.61
CA ILE A 88 -7.30 -3.12 5.69
C ILE A 88 -7.28 -4.65 5.79
N ASP A 89 -8.43 -5.30 5.72
CA ASP A 89 -8.53 -6.76 5.78
C ASP A 89 -7.79 -7.41 4.60
N THR A 90 -7.90 -6.80 3.40
CA THR A 90 -7.14 -7.23 2.22
C THR A 90 -5.63 -7.18 2.47
N ILE A 91 -5.12 -6.10 3.08
CA ILE A 91 -3.70 -5.95 3.43
C ILE A 91 -3.29 -7.00 4.47
N LEU A 92 -4.09 -7.18 5.52
CA LEU A 92 -3.79 -8.13 6.59
C LEU A 92 -3.77 -9.58 6.08
N ASN A 93 -4.63 -9.92 5.13
CA ASN A 93 -4.67 -11.25 4.53
C ASN A 93 -3.38 -11.56 3.75
N GLN A 94 -2.71 -10.55 3.18
CA GLN A 94 -1.46 -10.75 2.43
C GLN A 94 -0.32 -11.32 3.27
N LYS A 95 -0.37 -11.10 4.59
CA LYS A 95 0.61 -11.64 5.53
C LYS A 95 0.77 -13.16 5.42
N CYS A 96 -0.29 -13.89 5.07
CA CYS A 96 -0.25 -15.34 4.90
C CYS A 96 0.70 -15.75 3.76
N TRP A 97 0.69 -15.04 2.63
CA TRP A 97 1.61 -15.31 1.52
C TRP A 97 3.00 -14.76 1.78
N ASN A 98 3.11 -13.62 2.45
CA ASN A 98 4.41 -13.02 2.71
C ASN A 98 5.28 -13.80 3.72
N ASN A 99 4.65 -14.50 4.67
CA ASN A 99 5.33 -15.44 5.56
C ASN A 99 5.81 -16.73 4.86
N GLY A 100 5.39 -16.95 3.61
CA GLY A 100 5.82 -18.07 2.80
C GLY A 100 7.27 -17.96 2.33
N LYS A 101 7.77 -19.06 1.75
CA LYS A 101 9.12 -19.11 1.14
C LYS A 101 9.12 -18.69 -0.34
N ASP A 102 7.96 -18.52 -0.95
CA ASP A 102 7.81 -18.20 -2.36
C ASP A 102 7.90 -16.68 -2.56
N ASP A 103 9.06 -16.18 -3.01
CA ASP A 103 9.27 -14.75 -3.24
C ASP A 103 8.35 -14.19 -4.35
N GLU A 104 7.98 -15.00 -5.34
CA GLU A 104 7.11 -14.61 -6.46
C GLU A 104 5.67 -14.28 -6.04
N LYS A 105 5.22 -14.78 -4.88
CA LYS A 105 3.85 -14.58 -4.37
C LYS A 105 3.78 -13.46 -3.33
N LYS A 106 4.90 -12.83 -2.99
CA LYS A 106 4.93 -11.76 -2.00
C LYS A 106 4.28 -10.51 -2.55
N LEU A 107 3.38 -9.94 -1.77
CA LEU A 107 2.66 -8.72 -2.09
C LEU A 107 2.98 -7.66 -1.04
N TYR A 108 3.69 -6.62 -1.47
CA TYR A 108 3.97 -5.46 -0.65
C TYR A 108 2.80 -4.47 -0.75
N CYS A 109 2.17 -4.18 0.38
CA CYS A 109 1.02 -3.29 0.42
C CYS A 109 1.44 -1.84 0.68
N VAL A 110 0.72 -0.88 0.10
CA VAL A 110 0.87 0.55 0.37
C VAL A 110 -0.50 1.09 0.73
N TYR A 111 -0.65 1.60 1.95
CA TYR A 111 -1.84 2.35 2.34
C TYR A 111 -1.59 3.85 2.14
N VAL A 112 -2.58 4.64 1.74
CA VAL A 112 -2.39 6.10 1.59
C VAL A 112 -3.57 6.80 2.23
N ALA A 113 -3.34 7.35 3.42
CA ALA A 113 -4.36 8.11 4.14
C ALA A 113 -4.37 9.59 3.70
N VAL A 114 -5.49 10.04 3.10
CA VAL A 114 -5.70 11.43 2.69
C VAL A 114 -6.90 12.01 3.46
N GLY A 115 -6.72 13.15 4.13
CA GLY A 115 -7.81 13.89 4.79
C GLY A 115 -8.46 13.21 6.00
N GLN A 116 -7.87 12.15 6.54
CA GLN A 116 -8.39 11.43 7.71
C GLN A 116 -8.11 12.19 9.02
N LYS A 117 -9.05 12.16 9.97
CA LYS A 117 -8.84 12.72 11.33
C LYS A 117 -8.06 11.72 12.18
N CYS A 118 -6.97 12.17 12.83
CA CYS A 118 -6.23 11.35 13.79
C CYS A 118 -7.04 11.12 15.06
N PHE A 119 -7.23 9.86 15.48
CA PHE A 119 -7.63 9.50 16.85
C PHE A 119 -6.42 8.97 17.63
N THR A 120 -6.33 9.35 18.89
CA THR A 120 -5.08 9.50 19.65
C THR A 120 -4.50 8.20 20.27
N GLU A 121 -5.06 7.00 20.10
CA GLU A 121 -4.59 5.84 20.90
C GLU A 121 -4.18 4.56 20.17
N ALA A 122 -4.29 4.46 18.84
CA ALA A 122 -3.82 3.26 18.13
C ALA A 122 -3.17 3.60 16.79
N GLN A 123 -1.83 3.61 16.75
CA GLN A 123 -0.92 3.24 15.65
C GLN A 123 -1.25 3.65 14.19
N LEU A 124 -2.09 4.65 13.98
CA LEU A 124 -2.34 5.34 12.72
C LEU A 124 -2.12 6.83 12.95
N LYS A 125 -0.96 7.17 13.51
CA LYS A 125 -0.44 8.53 13.42
C LYS A 125 0.13 8.65 12.02
N VAL A 126 -0.57 9.37 11.15
CA VAL A 126 -0.09 10.39 10.21
C VAL A 126 -1.27 10.85 9.35
N CYS A 127 -1.69 12.11 9.52
CA CYS A 127 -2.37 12.81 8.43
C CYS A 127 -1.31 13.13 7.36
N ARG A 128 -1.55 12.65 6.13
CA ARG A 128 -0.74 12.70 4.89
C ARG A 128 0.08 11.42 4.62
N ALA A 129 -0.53 10.52 3.85
CA ALA A 129 0.06 9.35 3.20
C ALA A 129 0.69 8.30 4.15
N THR A 130 -0.11 7.70 5.02
CA THR A 130 0.33 6.56 5.85
C THR A 130 0.54 5.28 5.05
N VAL A 131 1.77 5.06 4.56
CA VAL A 131 2.16 3.82 3.88
C VAL A 131 2.38 2.68 4.87
N ILE A 132 1.33 1.89 5.14
CA ILE A 132 1.46 0.64 5.89
C ILE A 132 1.93 -0.45 4.91
N TYR A 133 3.25 -0.66 4.87
CA TYR A 133 3.82 -1.87 4.30
C TYR A 133 3.71 -3.01 5.32
N SER A 134 2.82 -3.98 5.06
CA SER A 134 2.91 -5.28 5.71
C SER A 134 4.06 -6.06 5.07
N THR A 135 4.97 -6.54 5.92
CA THR A 135 5.88 -7.63 5.60
C THR A 135 5.15 -8.92 5.32
#